data_AF-A0A972FEP5-F1
#
_entry.id   AF-A0A972FEP5-F1
#
_cell.length_a   1.000
_cell.length_b   1.000
_cell.length_c   1.000
_cell.angle_alpha   90.00
_cell.angle_beta   90.00
_cell.angle_gamma   90.00
#
_symmetry.space_group_name_H-M   'P 1'
#
loop_
_entity.id
_entity.type
_entity.pdbx_description
1 polymer ?
#
loop_
_entity_poly.entity_id
_entity_poly.type
_entity_poly.pdbx_seq_one_letter_code
_entity_poly.pdbx_strand_id
1 'polypeptide(L)'
;MPDLFRSLAAIFHTRRTLIVGGLALLVAFMIGLIGWLHGVYVEREHRHRHQAERELQSINQLQLRAVLSWRERSLRDARMLTEDELLAGAVGRWLSRGDVAAREQVRDRLRALKELGRYSEVLLLGPEGETLLMPQEGPGAYGSQTLPPREQGAMARALASADAVMGEPALTAGFAFPVAGVFAP
;
A
#
# COMPACT_ATOMS: atom_id res chain seq x y z
N MET A 1 25.37 -38.79 87.37
CA MET A 1 24.98 -39.07 85.97
C MET A 1 24.20 -37.89 85.35
N PRO A 2 24.84 -36.79 84.88
CA PRO A 2 24.15 -35.73 84.14
C PRO A 2 24.61 -35.55 82.67
N ASP A 3 25.68 -36.23 82.24
CA ASP A 3 26.33 -35.91 80.96
C ASP A 3 25.68 -36.53 79.71
N LEU A 4 24.83 -37.55 79.87
CA LEU A 4 24.17 -38.21 78.74
C LEU A 4 23.00 -37.39 78.15
N PHE A 5 22.40 -36.47 78.92
CA PHE A 5 21.29 -35.63 78.45
C PHE A 5 21.75 -34.41 77.63
N ARG A 6 22.96 -33.90 77.87
CA ARG A 6 23.52 -32.77 77.09
C ARG A 6 23.90 -33.17 75.67
N SER A 7 24.32 -34.42 75.46
CA SER A 7 24.74 -34.93 74.14
C SER A 7 23.57 -35.11 73.16
N LEU A 8 22.40 -35.54 73.64
CA LEU A 8 21.20 -35.68 72.81
C LEU A 8 20.65 -34.32 72.34
N ALA A 9 20.70 -33.27 73.17
CA ALA A 9 20.21 -31.93 72.82
C ALA A 9 21.06 -31.25 71.73
N ALA A 10 22.37 -31.49 71.70
CA ALA A 10 23.28 -30.93 70.71
C ALA A 10 23.05 -31.52 69.30
N ILE A 11 22.81 -32.84 69.20
CA ILE A 11 22.55 -33.53 67.93
C ILE A 11 21.24 -33.04 67.29
N PHE A 12 20.20 -32.79 68.10
CA PHE A 12 18.94 -32.21 67.62
C PHE A 12 19.09 -30.76 67.13
N HIS A 13 19.92 -29.94 67.77
CA HIS A 13 20.21 -28.57 67.31
C HIS A 13 21.05 -28.54 66.03
N THR A 14 22.04 -29.43 65.88
CA THR A 14 22.82 -29.57 64.65
C THR A 14 21.96 -30.06 63.50
N ARG A 15 21.07 -31.05 63.73
CA ARG A 15 20.12 -31.48 62.69
C ARG A 15 19.11 -30.40 62.32
N ARG A 16 18.61 -29.62 63.28
CA ARG A 16 17.66 -28.52 63.03
C ARG A 16 18.29 -27.36 62.23
N THR A 17 19.53 -26.99 62.54
CA THR A 17 20.27 -25.94 61.81
C THR A 17 20.64 -26.36 60.39
N LEU A 18 20.97 -27.64 60.17
CA LEU A 18 21.19 -28.19 58.83
C LEU A 18 19.90 -28.22 57.98
N ILE A 19 18.75 -28.57 58.58
CA ILE A 19 17.45 -28.55 57.89
C ILE A 19 17.04 -27.12 57.51
N VAL A 20 17.20 -26.16 58.41
CA VAL A 20 16.88 -24.74 58.14
C VAL A 20 17.83 -24.17 57.08
N GLY A 21 19.12 -24.51 57.14
CA GLY A 21 20.10 -24.10 56.12
C GLY A 21 19.78 -24.68 54.74
N GLY A 22 19.39 -25.96 54.67
CA GLY A 22 18.95 -26.60 53.43
C GLY A 22 17.67 -25.98 52.86
N LEU A 23 16.70 -25.65 53.71
CA LEU A 23 15.47 -24.98 53.29
C LEU A 23 15.74 -23.57 52.77
N ALA A 24 16.61 -22.80 53.43
CA ALA A 24 17.00 -21.47 52.99
C ALA A 24 17.70 -21.50 51.62
N LEU A 25 18.59 -22.46 51.40
CA LEU A 25 19.23 -22.69 50.10
C LEU A 25 18.23 -23.06 49.00
N LEU A 26 17.27 -23.93 49.32
CA LEU A 26 16.22 -24.31 48.37
C LEU A 26 15.32 -23.12 48.01
N VAL A 27 14.96 -22.29 48.98
CA VAL A 27 14.19 -21.05 48.75
C VAL A 27 14.99 -20.06 47.90
N ALA A 28 16.27 -19.86 48.21
CA ALA A 28 17.14 -18.98 47.41
C ALA A 28 17.28 -19.48 45.96
N PHE A 29 17.42 -20.79 45.77
CA PHE A 29 17.47 -21.41 44.45
C PHE A 29 16.15 -21.21 43.69
N MET A 30 15.01 -21.42 44.34
CA MET A 30 13.69 -21.19 43.74
C MET A 30 13.48 -19.73 43.32
N ILE A 31 13.89 -18.77 44.16
CA ILE A 31 13.81 -17.33 43.84
C ILE A 31 14.69 -17.02 42.63
N GLY A 32 15.92 -17.55 42.59
CA GLY A 32 16.82 -17.39 41.44
C GLY A 32 16.24 -17.97 40.15
N LEU A 33 15.59 -19.14 40.23
CA LEU A 33 14.96 -19.79 39.08
C LEU A 33 13.77 -18.99 38.55
N ILE A 34 12.93 -18.45 39.44
CA ILE A 34 11.79 -17.60 39.07
C ILE A 34 12.27 -16.31 38.41
N GLY A 35 13.31 -15.66 38.95
CA GLY A 35 13.90 -14.46 38.35
C GLY A 35 14.48 -14.72 36.95
N TRP A 36 15.15 -15.86 36.77
CA TRP A 36 15.69 -16.27 35.47
C TRP A 36 14.59 -16.57 34.45
N LEU A 37 13.56 -17.34 34.84
CA LEU A 37 12.40 -17.64 34.00
C LEU A 37 11.65 -16.36 33.58
N HIS A 38 11.46 -15.43 34.52
CA HIS A 38 10.83 -14.15 34.24
C HIS A 38 11.66 -13.30 33.26
N GLY A 39 12.98 -13.24 33.44
CA GLY A 39 13.87 -12.54 32.49
C GLY A 39 13.80 -13.11 31.08
N VAL A 40 13.80 -14.44 30.94
CA VAL A 40 13.65 -15.12 29.65
C VAL A 40 12.27 -14.87 29.03
N TYR A 41 11.22 -14.77 29.83
CA TYR A 41 9.86 -14.49 29.36
C TYR A 41 9.71 -13.05 28.84
N VAL A 42 10.19 -12.06 29.60
CA VAL A 42 10.16 -10.64 29.21
C VAL A 42 10.95 -10.40 27.91
N GLU A 43 12.10 -11.06 27.75
CA GLU A 43 12.92 -10.99 26.54
C GLU A 43 12.17 -11.53 25.29
N ARG A 44 11.27 -12.51 25.46
CA ARG A 44 10.43 -13.02 24.37
C ARG A 44 9.35 -12.01 23.96
N GLU A 45 8.69 -11.38 24.94
CA GLU A 45 7.62 -10.39 24.70
C GLU A 45 8.12 -9.19 23.86
N HIS A 46 9.31 -8.66 24.21
CA HIS A 46 9.90 -7.52 23.49
C HIS A 46 10.34 -7.88 22.06
N ARG A 47 10.86 -9.10 21.84
CA ARG A 47 11.27 -9.54 20.50
C ARG A 47 10.08 -9.73 19.57
N HIS A 48 8.95 -10.23 20.05
CA HIS A 48 7.74 -10.41 19.24
C HIS A 48 7.11 -9.08 18.81
N ARG A 49 7.07 -8.08 19.70
CA ARG A 49 6.60 -6.73 19.32
C ARG A 49 7.48 -6.09 18.26
N HIS A 50 8.80 -6.13 18.43
CA HIS A 50 9.72 -5.56 17.46
C HIS A 50 9.77 -6.31 16.13
N GLN A 51 9.44 -7.61 16.10
CA GLN A 51 9.28 -8.36 14.86
C GLN A 51 7.99 -7.93 14.14
N ALA A 52 6.87 -7.86 14.85
CA ALA A 52 5.60 -7.40 14.28
C ALA A 52 5.68 -5.95 13.78
N GLU A 53 6.32 -5.05 14.52
CA GLU A 53 6.56 -3.66 14.09
C GLU A 53 7.42 -3.59 12.82
N ARG A 54 8.51 -4.37 12.75
CA ARG A 54 9.39 -4.41 11.57
C ARG A 54 8.68 -5.01 10.35
N GLU A 55 7.87 -6.04 10.55
CA GLU A 55 7.10 -6.67 9.49
C GLU A 55 6.04 -5.69 8.95
N LEU A 56 5.26 -5.05 9.82
CA LEU A 56 4.29 -4.01 9.44
C LEU A 56 4.96 -2.83 8.73
N GLN A 57 6.12 -2.37 9.20
CA GLN A 57 6.89 -1.33 8.52
C GLN A 57 7.38 -1.78 7.14
N SER A 58 7.86 -3.02 7.01
CA SER A 58 8.31 -3.56 5.72
C SER A 58 7.18 -3.68 4.70
N ILE A 59 5.99 -4.11 5.14
CA ILE A 59 4.79 -4.22 4.30
C ILE A 59 4.33 -2.82 3.86
N ASN A 60 4.25 -1.87 4.79
CA ASN A 60 3.86 -0.50 4.49
C ASN A 60 4.85 0.16 3.49
N GLN A 61 6.15 -0.01 3.70
CA GLN A 61 7.16 0.49 2.76
C GLN A 61 7.01 -0.12 1.37
N LEU A 62 6.71 -1.42 1.28
CA LEU A 62 6.49 -2.08 -0.01
C LEU A 62 5.24 -1.54 -0.72
N GLN A 63 4.14 -1.37 0.01
CA GLN A 63 2.89 -0.80 -0.52
C GLN A 63 3.09 0.64 -1.01
N LEU A 64 3.77 1.47 -0.21
CA LEU A 64 4.06 2.85 -0.58
C LEU A 64 4.91 2.92 -1.85
N ARG A 65 5.98 2.10 -1.94
CA ARG A 65 6.80 2.01 -3.17
C ARG A 65 5.99 1.56 -4.37
N ALA A 66 5.09 0.59 -4.21
CA ALA A 66 4.24 0.14 -5.30
C ALA A 66 3.35 1.28 -5.83
N VAL A 67 2.67 2.03 -4.93
CA VAL A 67 1.82 3.16 -5.30
C VAL A 67 2.61 4.28 -5.96
N LEU A 68 3.76 4.66 -5.40
CA LEU A 68 4.63 5.68 -5.99
C LEU A 68 5.13 5.27 -7.37
N SER A 69 5.60 4.03 -7.52
CA SER A 69 6.09 3.52 -8.81
C SER A 69 4.99 3.44 -9.87
N TRP A 70 3.76 3.10 -9.47
CA TRP A 70 2.61 3.11 -10.36
C TRP A 70 2.28 4.53 -10.79
N ARG A 71 2.21 5.49 -9.85
CA ARG A 71 1.96 6.90 -10.15
C ARG A 71 3.00 7.49 -11.10
N GLU A 72 4.29 7.26 -10.83
CA GLU A 72 5.37 7.74 -11.70
C GLU A 72 5.28 7.17 -13.11
N ARG A 73 4.95 5.88 -13.22
CA ARG A 73 4.79 5.21 -14.51
C ARG A 73 3.59 5.76 -15.27
N SER A 74 2.43 5.86 -14.63
CA SER A 74 1.22 6.37 -15.29
C SER A 74 1.36 7.82 -15.74
N LEU A 75 2.05 8.67 -14.97
CA LEU A 75 2.36 10.04 -15.41
C LEU A 75 3.34 10.07 -16.58
N ARG A 76 4.36 9.20 -16.56
CA ARG A 76 5.31 9.08 -17.69
C ARG A 76 4.60 8.64 -18.96
N ASP A 77 3.74 7.63 -18.87
CA ASP A 77 2.98 7.11 -20.01
C ASP A 77 2.07 8.21 -20.60
N ALA A 78 1.43 9.03 -19.75
CA ALA A 78 0.63 10.16 -20.19
C ALA A 78 1.47 11.28 -20.84
N ARG A 79 2.66 11.59 -20.33
CA ARG A 79 3.57 12.56 -21.00
C ARG A 79 3.99 12.10 -22.38
N MET A 80 4.28 10.81 -22.53
CA MET A 80 4.61 10.22 -23.84
C MET A 80 3.47 10.37 -24.84
N LEU A 81 2.21 10.45 -24.38
CA LEU A 81 1.06 10.72 -25.27
C LEU A 81 0.98 12.16 -25.73
N THR A 82 1.28 13.12 -24.84
CA THR A 82 1.33 14.55 -25.21
C THR A 82 2.46 14.82 -26.22
N GLU A 83 3.55 14.05 -26.17
CA GLU A 83 4.66 14.13 -27.12
C GLU A 83 4.43 13.32 -28.42
N ASP A 84 3.34 12.57 -28.55
CA ASP A 84 3.04 11.73 -29.72
C ASP A 84 2.48 12.57 -30.89
N GLU A 85 3.38 13.12 -31.71
CA GLU A 85 3.02 13.96 -32.87
C GLU A 85 2.10 13.25 -33.88
N LEU A 86 2.22 11.92 -34.02
CA LEU A 86 1.38 11.15 -34.93
C LEU A 86 -0.05 11.10 -34.43
N LEU A 87 -0.23 10.87 -33.13
CA LEU A 87 -1.54 10.92 -32.48
C LEU A 87 -2.13 12.33 -32.55
N ALA A 88 -1.37 13.35 -32.18
CA ALA A 88 -1.82 14.75 -32.25
C ALA A 88 -2.25 15.15 -33.67
N GLY A 89 -1.46 14.77 -34.68
CA GLY A 89 -1.79 15.01 -36.08
C GLY A 89 -3.06 14.27 -36.54
N ALA A 90 -3.27 13.04 -36.09
CA ALA A 90 -4.48 12.27 -36.39
C ALA A 90 -5.73 12.90 -35.74
N VAL A 91 -5.64 13.28 -34.46
CA VAL A 91 -6.72 14.01 -33.75
C VAL A 91 -7.04 15.32 -34.47
N GLY A 92 -6.02 16.10 -34.85
CA GLY A 92 -6.21 17.36 -35.58
C GLY A 92 -6.90 17.19 -36.93
N ARG A 93 -6.51 16.20 -37.74
CA ARG A 93 -7.17 15.90 -39.03
C ARG A 93 -8.62 15.45 -38.84
N TRP A 94 -8.86 14.60 -37.85
CA TRP A 94 -10.20 14.13 -37.54
C TRP A 94 -11.11 15.29 -37.11
N LEU A 95 -10.70 16.11 -36.14
CA LEU A 95 -11.52 17.20 -35.62
C LEU A 95 -11.74 18.34 -36.63
N SER A 96 -10.74 18.66 -37.45
CA SER A 96 -10.85 19.79 -38.41
C SER A 96 -11.52 19.43 -39.73
N ARG A 97 -11.33 18.20 -40.23
CA ARG A 97 -11.81 17.80 -41.57
C ARG A 97 -12.85 16.68 -41.53
N GLY A 98 -13.16 16.14 -40.36
CA GLY A 98 -14.02 14.96 -40.24
C GLY A 98 -13.42 13.71 -40.87
N ASP A 99 -12.09 13.62 -40.97
CA ASP A 99 -11.39 12.51 -41.62
C ASP A 99 -11.65 11.18 -40.88
N VAL A 100 -12.36 10.28 -41.56
CA VAL A 100 -12.75 8.97 -41.03
C VAL A 100 -11.53 8.06 -40.82
N ALA A 101 -10.53 8.11 -41.71
CA ALA A 101 -9.33 7.30 -41.57
C ALA A 101 -8.50 7.76 -40.36
N ALA A 102 -8.40 9.08 -40.15
CA ALA A 102 -7.75 9.64 -38.97
C ALA A 102 -8.50 9.27 -37.68
N ARG A 103 -9.84 9.26 -37.69
CA ARG A 103 -10.66 8.81 -36.56
C ARG A 103 -10.35 7.36 -36.15
N GLU A 104 -10.28 6.45 -37.12
CA GLU A 104 -9.95 5.04 -36.83
C GLU A 104 -8.52 4.90 -36.32
N GLN A 105 -7.55 5.65 -36.85
CA GLN A 105 -6.19 5.67 -36.34
C GLN A 105 -6.13 6.08 -34.85
N VAL A 106 -6.89 7.12 -34.47
CA VAL A 106 -7.01 7.53 -33.07
C VAL A 106 -7.68 6.42 -32.25
N ARG A 107 -8.77 5.83 -32.74
CA ARG A 107 -9.48 4.75 -32.05
C ARG A 107 -8.58 3.54 -31.78
N ASP A 108 -7.81 3.11 -32.77
CA ASP A 108 -6.87 2.00 -32.62
C ASP A 108 -5.76 2.32 -31.61
N ARG A 109 -5.29 3.59 -31.56
CA ARG A 109 -4.35 4.03 -30.54
C ARG A 109 -4.95 3.97 -29.12
N LEU A 110 -6.19 4.43 -28.94
CA LEU A 110 -6.90 4.32 -27.66
C LEU A 110 -7.11 2.86 -27.26
N ARG A 111 -7.40 1.97 -28.22
CA ARG A 111 -7.54 0.53 -27.97
C ARG A 111 -6.22 -0.08 -27.52
N ALA A 112 -5.12 0.24 -28.20
CA ALA A 112 -3.79 -0.19 -27.81
C ALA A 112 -3.43 0.28 -26.39
N LEU A 113 -3.78 1.52 -26.01
CA LEU A 113 -3.58 2.01 -24.64
C LEU A 113 -4.40 1.21 -23.64
N LYS A 114 -5.69 0.95 -23.92
CA LYS A 114 -6.55 0.16 -23.03
C LYS A 114 -6.01 -1.27 -22.85
N GLU A 115 -5.69 -1.95 -23.94
CA GLU A 115 -5.33 -3.37 -23.95
C GLU A 115 -3.87 -3.59 -23.52
N LEU A 116 -2.91 -2.88 -24.13
CA LEU A 116 -1.47 -3.05 -23.88
C LEU A 116 -1.01 -2.25 -22.66
N GLY A 117 -1.53 -1.03 -22.48
CA GLY A 117 -1.26 -0.19 -21.31
C GLY A 117 -2.02 -0.64 -20.05
N ARG A 118 -2.97 -1.58 -20.19
CA ARG A 118 -3.78 -2.17 -19.10
C ARG A 118 -4.54 -1.12 -18.29
N TYR A 119 -4.96 -0.04 -18.93
CA TYR A 119 -5.83 0.96 -18.33
C TYR A 119 -7.25 0.43 -18.23
N SER A 120 -7.93 0.70 -17.11
CA SER A 120 -9.33 0.31 -16.91
C SER A 120 -10.24 0.96 -17.94
N GLU A 121 -10.00 2.24 -18.24
CA GLU A 121 -10.65 2.98 -19.33
C GLU A 121 -9.70 3.98 -19.97
N VAL A 122 -9.95 4.26 -21.25
CA VAL A 122 -9.24 5.27 -22.04
C VAL A 122 -10.26 6.03 -22.86
N LEU A 123 -10.22 7.35 -22.77
CA LEU A 123 -11.17 8.25 -23.43
C LEU A 123 -10.42 9.39 -24.08
N LEU A 124 -10.87 9.83 -25.25
CA LEU A 124 -10.50 11.13 -25.79
C LEU A 124 -11.60 12.12 -25.40
N LEU A 125 -11.21 13.15 -24.68
CA LEU A 125 -12.10 14.18 -24.15
C LEU A 125 -11.98 15.46 -24.95
N GLY A 126 -13.05 16.22 -25.02
CA GLY A 126 -13.02 17.60 -25.46
C GLY A 126 -12.69 18.55 -24.31
N PRO A 127 -12.54 19.86 -24.61
CA PRO A 127 -12.07 20.85 -23.64
C PRO A 127 -13.02 21.05 -22.45
N GLU A 128 -14.31 20.75 -22.62
CA GLU A 128 -15.33 20.84 -21.55
C GLU A 128 -15.52 19.51 -20.80
N GLY A 129 -14.74 18.48 -21.15
CA GLY A 129 -14.80 17.16 -20.54
C GLY A 129 -15.88 16.25 -21.14
N GLU A 130 -16.45 16.62 -22.29
CA GLU A 130 -17.27 15.74 -23.10
C GLU A 130 -16.43 14.62 -23.72
N THR A 131 -16.98 13.41 -23.78
CA THR A 131 -16.30 12.28 -24.40
C THR A 131 -16.49 12.33 -25.90
N LEU A 132 -15.40 12.55 -26.64
CA LEU A 132 -15.38 12.62 -28.10
C LEU A 132 -15.23 11.23 -28.73
N LEU A 133 -14.37 10.39 -28.16
CA LEU A 133 -14.09 9.06 -28.70
C LEU A 133 -13.75 8.05 -27.60
N MET A 134 -14.25 6.83 -27.79
CA MET A 134 -13.93 5.66 -26.98
C MET A 134 -13.30 4.56 -27.86
N PRO A 135 -12.45 3.67 -27.29
CA PRO A 135 -11.79 2.59 -28.03
C PRO A 135 -12.75 1.50 -28.54
N GLN A 136 -13.91 1.37 -27.91
CA GLN A 136 -14.99 0.44 -28.28
C GLN A 136 -16.33 1.18 -28.20
N GLU A 137 -17.29 0.77 -29.03
CA GLU A 137 -18.65 1.32 -29.01
C GLU A 137 -19.46 0.68 -27.87
N GLY A 138 -20.13 1.51 -27.08
CA GLY A 138 -20.95 1.08 -25.95
C GLY A 138 -20.95 2.08 -24.81
N PRO A 139 -21.73 1.83 -23.74
CA PRO A 139 -21.64 2.62 -22.53
C PRO A 139 -20.26 2.37 -21.88
N GLY A 140 -19.34 3.32 -22.00
CA GLY A 140 -18.06 3.29 -21.28
C GLY A 140 -18.28 3.24 -19.77
N ALA A 141 -17.25 2.89 -18.99
CA ALA A 141 -17.41 2.69 -17.54
C ALA A 141 -18.01 3.90 -16.79
N TYR A 142 -17.83 5.13 -17.30
CA TYR A 142 -18.42 6.31 -16.69
C TYR A 142 -19.94 6.41 -16.84
N GLY A 143 -20.58 5.62 -17.72
CA GLY A 143 -22.03 5.59 -17.95
C GLY A 143 -22.63 6.88 -18.54
N SER A 144 -21.94 8.01 -18.38
CA SER A 144 -22.25 9.33 -18.93
C SER A 144 -21.30 9.67 -20.09
N GLN A 145 -21.80 10.48 -21.04
CA GLN A 145 -20.98 11.04 -22.12
C GLN A 145 -20.02 12.14 -21.63
N THR A 146 -20.10 12.55 -20.37
CA THR A 146 -19.30 13.63 -19.78
C THR A 146 -18.50 13.12 -18.61
N LEU A 147 -17.27 13.62 -18.48
CA LEU A 147 -16.37 13.34 -17.37
C LEU A 147 -17.00 13.81 -16.04
N PRO A 148 -16.94 13.01 -14.95
CA PRO A 148 -17.48 13.40 -13.65
C PRO A 148 -16.87 14.71 -13.14
N PRO A 149 -17.64 15.58 -12.44
CA PRO A 149 -17.17 16.89 -11.98
C PRO A 149 -15.88 16.86 -11.16
N ARG A 150 -15.63 15.77 -10.42
CA ARG A 150 -14.41 15.63 -9.60
C ARG A 150 -13.13 15.54 -10.43
N GLU A 151 -13.22 14.93 -11.62
CA GLU A 151 -12.08 14.73 -12.52
C GLU A 151 -11.81 15.97 -13.39
N GLN A 152 -12.81 16.84 -13.57
CA GLN A 152 -12.69 18.09 -14.35
C GLN A 152 -11.59 19.01 -13.82
N GLY A 153 -11.40 19.07 -12.49
CA GLY A 153 -10.32 19.87 -11.90
C GLY A 153 -8.91 19.35 -12.19
N ALA A 154 -8.74 18.03 -12.38
CA ALA A 154 -7.48 17.44 -12.80
C ALA A 154 -7.23 17.67 -14.30
N MET A 155 -8.27 17.50 -15.12
CA MET A 155 -8.24 17.81 -16.55
C MET A 155 -7.90 19.28 -16.83
N ALA A 156 -8.57 20.21 -16.14
CA ALA A 156 -8.30 21.64 -16.29
C ALA A 156 -6.86 22.01 -15.91
N ARG A 157 -6.30 21.35 -14.89
CA ARG A 157 -4.88 21.53 -14.54
C ARG A 157 -3.95 20.98 -15.61
N ALA A 158 -4.24 19.81 -16.18
CA ALA A 158 -3.44 19.24 -17.27
C ALA A 158 -3.39 20.19 -18.48
N LEU A 159 -4.55 20.71 -18.89
CA LEU A 159 -4.67 21.70 -19.97
C LEU A 159 -3.92 23.00 -19.64
N ALA A 160 -4.05 23.51 -18.41
CA ALA A 160 -3.39 24.74 -17.98
C ALA A 160 -1.87 24.61 -17.86
N SER A 161 -1.35 23.44 -17.46
CA SER A 161 0.09 23.20 -17.33
C SER A 161 0.74 22.66 -18.60
N ALA A 162 -0.05 22.21 -19.59
CA ALA A 162 0.44 21.46 -20.75
C ALA A 162 1.34 20.27 -20.35
N ASP A 163 1.04 19.64 -19.21
CA ASP A 163 1.76 18.47 -18.69
C ASP A 163 0.75 17.44 -18.17
N ALA A 164 1.18 16.19 -18.05
CA ALA A 164 0.36 15.11 -17.54
C ALA A 164 0.02 15.33 -16.05
N VAL A 165 -1.26 15.20 -15.71
CA VAL A 165 -1.76 15.33 -14.34
C VAL A 165 -2.57 14.10 -13.95
N MET A 166 -2.34 13.60 -12.75
CA MET A 166 -3.14 12.53 -12.15
C MET A 166 -4.17 13.13 -11.18
N GLY A 167 -5.42 12.70 -11.31
CA GLY A 167 -6.51 13.01 -10.39
C GLY A 167 -6.36 12.31 -9.06
N GLU A 168 -7.22 12.67 -8.10
CA GLU A 168 -7.28 11.97 -6.82
C GLU A 168 -8.03 10.64 -6.98
N PRO A 169 -7.57 9.55 -6.32
CA PRO A 169 -8.31 8.29 -6.33
C PRO A 169 -9.72 8.48 -5.76
N ALA A 170 -10.73 8.10 -6.54
CA ALA A 170 -12.13 8.22 -6.15
C ALA A 170 -12.92 6.97 -6.56
N LEU A 171 -13.97 6.70 -5.78
CA LEU A 171 -15.00 5.74 -6.19
C LEU A 171 -15.85 6.41 -7.27
N THR A 172 -15.83 5.85 -8.46
CA THR A 172 -16.59 6.32 -9.61
C THR A 172 -17.63 5.25 -9.98
N ALA A 173 -18.87 5.67 -10.24
CA ALA A 173 -19.91 4.79 -10.71
C ALA A 173 -19.43 4.06 -11.98
N GLY A 174 -19.47 2.73 -11.98
CA GLY A 174 -18.95 1.87 -13.04
C GLY A 174 -17.66 1.12 -12.71
N PHE A 175 -16.98 1.47 -11.61
CA PHE A 175 -15.84 0.71 -11.10
C PHE A 175 -16.14 0.14 -9.71
N ALA A 176 -15.76 -1.12 -9.48
CA ALA A 176 -15.93 -1.79 -8.19
C ALA A 176 -14.85 -1.39 -7.16
N PHE A 177 -13.90 -0.54 -7.55
CA PHE A 177 -12.74 -0.13 -6.76
C PHE A 177 -12.41 1.35 -7.04
N PRO A 178 -11.68 2.04 -6.14
CA PRO A 178 -11.24 3.40 -6.39
C PRO A 178 -10.34 3.46 -7.63
N VAL A 179 -10.59 4.44 -8.49
CA VAL A 179 -9.80 4.70 -9.70
C VAL A 179 -9.25 6.12 -9.63
N ALA A 180 -8.08 6.36 -10.23
CA ALA A 180 -7.56 7.70 -10.44
C ALA A 180 -7.37 7.92 -11.94
N GLY A 181 -7.97 8.98 -12.47
CA GLY A 181 -7.72 9.42 -13.85
C GLY A 181 -6.31 9.95 -14.03
N VAL A 182 -5.75 9.75 -15.22
CA VAL A 182 -4.53 10.43 -15.66
C VAL A 182 -4.83 11.14 -16.97
N PHE A 183 -4.53 12.43 -17.03
CA PHE A 183 -4.87 13.32 -18.12
C PHE A 183 -3.61 13.73 -18.86
N ALA A 184 -3.61 13.52 -20.17
CA ALA A 184 -2.62 14.03 -21.11
C ALA A 184 -3.29 15.15 -21.92
N PRO A 185 -2.78 16.40 -21.85
CA PRO A 185 -3.29 17.51 -22.66
C PRO A 185 -2.86 17.40 -24.13
#